data_AF-A0A292YG44-F1
#
_entry.id   AF-A0A292YG44-F1
#
_cell.length_a   1.000
_cell.length_b   1.000
_cell.length_c   1.000
_cell.angle_alpha   90.00
_cell.angle_beta   90.00
_cell.angle_gamma   90.00
#
_symmetry.space_group_name_H-M   'P 1'
#
loop_
_entity.id
_entity.type
_entity.pdbx_description
1 polymer ?
#
loop_
_entity_poly.entity_id
_entity_poly.type
_entity_poly.pdbx_seq_one_letter_code
_entity_poly.pdbx_strand_id
1 'polypeptide(L)' 'MDDYKNRKLTKGEKLGVSAALIMFFSIGMIMGGTSAGNDRLVLIGGLIFSIGAAIALYLLFKHKPKDEDF' A
#
# COMPACT_ATOMS: atom_id res chain seq x y z
N MET A 1 22.50 15.42 0.55
CA MET A 1 21.58 14.51 1.26
C MET A 1 20.71 15.22 2.30
N ASP A 2 21.05 16.45 2.74
CA ASP A 2 20.23 17.21 3.70
C ASP A 2 18.94 17.83 3.14
N ASP A 3 18.79 17.96 1.82
CA ASP A 3 17.56 18.49 1.17
C ASP A 3 16.28 17.68 1.42
N TYR A 4 16.40 16.40 1.77
CA TYR A 4 15.24 15.54 2.03
C TYR A 4 14.75 15.58 3.47
N LYS A 5 15.56 16.11 4.41
CA LYS A 5 15.30 16.01 5.86
C LYS A 5 14.11 16.86 6.31
N ASN A 6 13.80 17.94 5.61
CA ASN A 6 12.69 18.87 5.92
C ASN A 6 11.59 18.89 4.84
N ARG A 7 11.68 18.04 3.82
CA ARG A 7 10.70 18.02 2.74
C ARG A 7 9.43 17.33 3.22
N LYS A 8 8.31 18.07 3.27
CA LYS A 8 6.99 17.49 3.59
C LYS A 8 6.60 16.48 2.51
N LEU A 9 6.13 15.31 2.93
CA LEU A 9 5.53 14.30 2.05
C LEU A 9 4.44 14.94 1.17
N THR A 10 4.56 14.74 -0.13
CA THR A 10 3.54 15.14 -1.10
C THR A 10 2.27 14.33 -0.90
N LYS A 11 1.15 14.81 -1.45
CA LYS A 11 -0.14 14.09 -1.34
C LYS A 11 -0.06 12.68 -1.94
N GLY A 12 0.72 12.48 -3.01
CA GLY A 12 0.94 11.18 -3.64
C GLY A 12 1.73 10.22 -2.74
N GLU A 13 2.83 10.69 -2.13
CA GLU A 13 3.63 9.88 -1.21
C GLU A 13 2.83 9.51 0.05
N LYS A 14 2.02 10.42 0.59
CA LYS A 14 1.13 10.10 1.73
C LYS A 14 0.13 9.00 1.38
N LEU A 15 -0.49 9.08 0.21
CA LEU A 15 -1.39 8.03 -0.27
C LEU A 15 -0.68 6.70 -0.46
N GLY A 16 0.57 6.72 -0.94
CA GLY A 16 1.41 5.52 -1.06
C GLY A 16 1.72 4.88 0.30
N VAL A 17 2.11 5.68 1.28
CA VAL A 17 2.35 5.21 2.66
C VAL A 17 1.07 4.65 3.28
N SER A 18 -0.07 5.32 3.08
CA SER A 18 -1.37 4.82 3.56
C SER A 18 -1.74 3.48 2.91
N ALA A 19 -1.54 3.34 1.60
CA ALA A 19 -1.77 2.07 0.90
C ALA A 19 -0.87 0.95 1.41
N ALA A 20 0.41 1.24 1.66
CA ALA A 20 1.36 0.29 2.23
C ALA A 20 0.94 -0.19 3.63
N LEU A 21 0.49 0.72 4.50
CA LEU A 21 -0.03 0.37 5.82
C LEU A 21 -1.28 -0.53 5.73
N ILE A 22 -2.23 -0.18 4.87
CA ILE A 22 -3.45 -0.95 4.66
C ILE A 22 -3.12 -2.38 4.19
N MET A 23 -2.20 -2.53 3.24
CA MET A 23 -1.76 -3.84 2.77
C MET A 23 -1.03 -4.63 3.86
N PHE A 24 -0.19 -3.97 4.66
CA PHE A 24 0.51 -4.62 5.78
C PHE A 24 -0.46 -5.18 6.82
N PHE A 25 -1.46 -4.40 7.25
CA PHE A 25 -2.50 -4.90 8.16
C PHE A 25 -3.33 -6.02 7.54
N SER A 26 -3.60 -5.93 6.23
CA SER A 26 -4.33 -6.96 5.52
C SER A 26 -3.61 -8.30 5.50
N ILE A 27 -2.29 -8.30 5.31
CA ILE A 27 -1.46 -9.51 5.39
C ILE A 27 -1.54 -10.09 6.81
N GLY A 28 -1.46 -9.25 7.84
CA GLY A 28 -1.64 -9.67 9.23
C GLY A 28 -3.00 -10.33 9.49
N MET A 29 -4.08 -9.78 8.94
CA MET A 29 -5.42 -10.37 9.01
C MET A 29 -5.53 -11.70 8.28
N ILE A 30 -4.91 -11.82 7.10
CA ILE A 30 -4.89 -13.07 6.31
C ILE A 30 -4.11 -14.16 7.07
N MET A 31 -2.89 -13.88 7.51
CA MET A 31 -2.07 -14.83 8.27
C MET A 31 -2.71 -15.21 9.60
N GLY A 32 -3.15 -14.20 10.37
CA GLY A 32 -3.78 -14.42 11.68
C GLY A 32 -5.12 -15.15 11.55
N GLY A 33 -5.93 -14.82 10.55
CA GLY A 33 -7.19 -15.49 10.26
C GLY A 33 -6.99 -16.94 9.86
N THR A 34 -5.99 -17.23 9.02
CA THR A 34 -5.65 -18.59 8.61
C THR A 34 -5.20 -19.43 9.81
N SER A 35 -4.32 -18.88 10.66
CA SER A 35 -3.86 -19.57 11.87
C SER A 35 -4.96 -19.81 12.90
N ALA A 36 -5.99 -18.94 12.94
CA ALA A 36 -7.11 -19.04 13.86
C ALA A 36 -8.30 -19.86 13.31
N GLY A 37 -8.23 -20.35 12.06
CA GLY A 37 -9.36 -21.00 11.39
C GLY A 37 -10.55 -20.07 11.16
N ASN A 38 -10.30 -18.76 11.07
CA ASN A 38 -11.33 -17.74 10.90
C ASN A 38 -11.37 -17.23 9.45
N ASP A 39 -12.08 -17.96 8.59
CA ASP A 39 -12.20 -17.67 7.15
C ASP A 39 -12.79 -16.30 6.85
N ARG A 40 -13.66 -15.78 7.74
CA ARG A 40 -14.20 -14.42 7.59
C ARG A 40 -13.11 -13.36 7.70
N LEU A 41 -12.16 -13.53 8.64
CA LEU A 41 -11.05 -12.60 8.82
C LEU A 41 -10.10 -12.66 7.62
N VAL A 42 -9.86 -13.85 7.07
CA VAL A 42 -9.06 -14.04 5.85
C VAL A 42 -9.72 -13.34 4.66
N LEU A 43 -11.02 -13.53 4.46
CA LEU A 43 -11.78 -12.90 3.37
C LEU A 43 -11.77 -11.37 3.47
N ILE A 44 -12.00 -10.84 4.67
CA ILE A 44 -11.94 -9.38 4.94
C ILE A 44 -10.52 -8.86 4.67
N GLY A 45 -9.50 -9.58 5.13
CA GLY A 45 -8.10 -9.26 4.84
C GLY A 45 -7.82 -9.22 3.34
N GLY A 46 -8.30 -10.18 2.57
CA GLY A 46 -8.16 -10.20 1.11
C GLY A 46 -8.85 -9.03 0.41
N LEU A 47 -10.05 -8.65 0.86
CA LEU A 47 -10.77 -7.50 0.31
C LEU A 47 -10.03 -6.18 0.60
N ILE A 48 -9.58 -5.98 1.83
CA ILE A 48 -8.85 -4.77 2.22
C ILE A 48 -7.49 -4.71 1.50
N PHE A 49 -6.82 -5.85 1.31
CA PHE A 49 -5.59 -5.93 0.53
C PHE A 49 -5.83 -5.50 -0.93
N SER A 50 -6.93 -5.93 -1.54
CA SER A 50 -7.29 -5.60 -2.91
C SER A 50 -7.49 -4.10 -3.10
N ILE A 51 -8.10 -3.42 -2.11
CA ILE A 51 -8.24 -1.96 -2.10
C ILE A 51 -6.87 -1.28 -2.02
N GLY A 52 -6.00 -1.74 -1.12
CA GLY A 52 -4.63 -1.22 -1.00
C GLY A 52 -3.82 -1.40 -2.29
N ALA A 53 -3.93 -2.56 -2.93
CA ALA A 53 -3.29 -2.86 -4.20
C ALA A 53 -3.80 -1.97 -5.34
N ALA A 54 -5.11 -1.70 -5.41
CA ALA A 54 -5.68 -0.79 -6.40
C ALA A 54 -5.13 0.63 -6.25
N ILE A 55 -4.97 1.13 -5.01
CA ILE A 55 -4.37 2.44 -4.74
C ILE A 55 -2.88 2.45 -5.15
N ALA A 56 -2.15 1.38 -4.84
CA ALA A 56 -0.74 1.26 -5.22
C ALA A 56 -0.56 1.26 -6.75
N LEU A 57 -1.39 0.50 -7.47
CA LEU A 57 -1.42 0.50 -8.94
C LEU A 57 -1.80 1.86 -9.50
N TYR A 58 -2.81 2.53 -8.92
CA TYR A 58 -3.19 3.88 -9.33
C TYR A 58 -2.02 4.87 -9.20
N LEU A 59 -1.29 4.82 -8.08
CA LEU A 59 -0.12 5.68 -7.87
C LEU A 59 1.02 5.35 -8.83
N LEU A 60 1.26 4.07 -9.10
CA LEU A 60 2.26 3.59 -10.06
C LEU A 60 1.97 4.09 -11.48
N PHE A 61 0.73 3.99 -11.95
CA PHE A 61 0.35 4.48 -13.28
C PHE A 61 0.30 6.01 -13.36
N LYS A 62 -0.08 6.68 -12.28
CA LYS A 62 -0.13 8.15 -12.22
C LYS A 62 1.24 8.79 -12.20
N HIS A 63 2.21 8.15 -11.55
CA HIS A 63 3.59 8.60 -11.48
C HIS A 63 4.48 7.73 -12.35
N LYS A 64 4.02 7.36 -13.57
CA LYS A 64 4.89 6.74 -14.57
C LYS A 64 6.23 7.47 -14.52
N PRO A 65 7.36 6.75 -14.38
CA PRO A 65 8.65 7.41 -14.49
C PRO A 65 8.60 8.20 -15.79
N LYS A 66 8.87 9.50 -15.70
CA LYS A 66 9.30 10.22 -16.91
C LYS A 66 10.43 9.34 -17.43
N ASP A 67 10.28 8.84 -18.65
CA ASP A 67 11.39 8.23 -19.37
C ASP A 67 12.56 9.21 -19.19
N GLU A 68 13.52 8.84 -18.33
CA GLU A 68 14.79 9.54 -18.29
C GLU A 68 15.43 9.11 -19.59
N ASP A 69 15.31 9.99 -20.59
CA ASP A 69 16.07 9.94 -21.83
C ASP A 69 17.54 9.62 -21.47
N PHE A 70 17.92 8.37 -21.72
CA PHE A 70 19.32 7.93 -21.76
C PHE A 70 19.83 8.04 -23.19
#